data_AF-A0A316VS42-F1
#
_entry.id   AF-A0A316VS42-F1
#
_cell.length_a   1.000
_cell.length_b   1.000
_cell.length_c   1.000
_cell.angle_alpha   90.00
_cell.angle_beta   90.00
_cell.angle_gamma   90.00
#
_symmetry.space_group_name_H-M   'P 1'
#
loop_
_entity.id
_entity.type
_entity.pdbx_description
1 polymer ?
#
loop_
_entity_poly.entity_id
_entity_poly.type
_entity_poly.pdbx_seq_one_letter_code
_entity_poly.pdbx_strand_id
1 'polypeptide(L)'
;MAKKKKAPLLEAWCWYCDREFEDEKVLLQHQKAKHYKCPHCPRRLNTAGGLTVHLHQVHKAEPTFIENALPGRESFDVEIYGMTGIPAADLEEWKSRRGRSTGQDPSNPSGQPSAKRPKVESVALTPAQLKAQLEAHKALMAGKSHAEAAAAAAGAGAGAGGAASSAAAGPSSAASPLPPHLAYPGPPPPFGPPPGFNP
;
A
#
# COMPACT_ATOMS: atom_id res chain seq x y z
N MET A 1 -2.22 38.93 10.99
CA MET A 1 -2.46 37.86 10.02
C MET A 1 -2.61 36.53 10.76
N ALA A 2 -3.84 36.15 11.11
CA ALA A 2 -4.12 34.92 11.85
C ALA A 2 -3.92 33.72 10.93
N LYS A 3 -2.87 32.92 11.18
CA LYS A 3 -2.71 31.58 10.59
C LYS A 3 -3.86 30.73 11.12
N LYS A 4 -4.94 30.61 10.35
CA LYS A 4 -5.97 29.58 10.56
C LYS A 4 -5.21 28.25 10.60
N LYS A 5 -5.04 27.69 11.80
CA LYS A 5 -4.63 26.29 11.97
C LYS A 5 -5.59 25.52 11.08
N LYS A 6 -5.10 24.95 9.98
CA LYS A 6 -5.92 24.04 9.19
C LYS A 6 -6.34 22.98 10.18
N ALA A 7 -7.64 22.95 10.51
CA ALA A 7 -8.20 21.84 11.26
C ALA A 7 -7.67 20.58 10.57
N PRO A 8 -7.17 19.58 11.32
CA PRO A 8 -6.80 18.33 10.69
C PRO A 8 -8.02 17.92 9.90
N LEU A 9 -7.85 17.90 8.58
CA LEU A 9 -8.82 17.35 7.67
C LEU A 9 -9.18 16.00 8.28
N LEU A 10 -10.45 15.85 8.68
CA LEU A 10 -10.95 14.71 9.44
C LEU A 10 -10.96 13.52 8.50
N GLU A 11 -9.76 13.01 8.22
CA GLU A 11 -9.49 11.88 7.36
C GLU A 11 -10.11 10.68 8.06
N ALA A 12 -11.25 10.27 7.54
CA ALA A 12 -12.06 9.17 8.01
C ALA A 12 -11.55 7.87 7.36
N TRP A 13 -11.85 6.72 7.94
CA TRP A 13 -11.40 5.43 7.42
C TRP A 13 -12.51 4.39 7.48
N CYS A 14 -12.51 3.47 6.52
CA CYS A 14 -13.47 2.39 6.45
C CYS A 14 -12.95 1.14 7.14
N TRP A 15 -13.60 0.75 8.24
CA TRP A 15 -13.25 -0.46 9.00
C TRP A 15 -13.34 -1.75 8.19
N TYR A 16 -14.29 -1.84 7.25
CA TYR A 16 -14.50 -3.05 6.46
C TYR A 16 -13.41 -3.32 5.42
N CYS A 17 -12.89 -2.28 4.74
CA CYS A 17 -11.96 -2.45 3.60
C CYS A 17 -10.64 -1.69 3.74
N ASP A 18 -10.38 -1.16 4.93
CA ASP A 18 -9.18 -0.43 5.29
C ASP A 18 -8.90 0.86 4.49
N ARG A 19 -9.86 1.37 3.71
CA ARG A 19 -9.68 2.55 2.86
C ARG A 19 -9.77 3.86 3.63
N GLU A 20 -8.87 4.78 3.32
CA GLU A 20 -8.82 6.13 3.89
C GLU A 20 -9.60 7.12 3.01
N PHE A 21 -10.28 8.07 3.64
CA PHE A 21 -11.13 9.07 3.01
C PHE A 21 -10.88 10.42 3.64
N GLU A 22 -10.99 11.48 2.86
CA GLU A 22 -10.73 12.84 3.31
C GLU A 22 -11.89 13.42 4.14
N ASP A 23 -13.12 12.92 3.91
CA ASP A 23 -14.36 13.37 4.54
C ASP A 23 -15.20 12.18 5.06
N GLU A 24 -15.83 12.34 6.22
CA GLU A 24 -16.77 11.36 6.78
C GLU A 24 -17.99 11.14 5.87
N LYS A 25 -18.46 12.18 5.17
CA LYS A 25 -19.58 12.05 4.23
C LYS A 25 -19.23 11.14 3.05
N VAL A 26 -17.99 11.24 2.56
CA VAL A 26 -17.49 10.38 1.48
C VAL A 26 -17.34 8.95 1.98
N LEU A 27 -16.85 8.76 3.21
CA LEU A 27 -16.82 7.45 3.87
C LEU A 27 -18.22 6.83 3.98
N LEU A 28 -19.22 7.58 4.43
CA LEU A 28 -20.61 7.11 4.54
C LEU A 28 -21.17 6.68 3.18
N GLN A 29 -20.95 7.48 2.14
CA GLN A 29 -21.35 7.12 0.77
C GLN A 29 -20.63 5.85 0.30
N HIS A 30 -19.35 5.70 0.63
CA HIS A 30 -18.57 4.51 0.33
C HIS A 30 -19.14 3.26 1.03
N GLN A 31 -19.40 3.33 2.34
CA GLN A 31 -20.00 2.22 3.11
C GLN A 31 -21.33 1.78 2.50
N LYS A 32 -22.21 2.73 2.19
CA LYS A 32 -23.49 2.48 1.51
C LYS A 32 -23.33 1.87 0.12
N ALA A 33 -22.32 2.28 -0.63
CA ALA A 33 -22.13 1.84 -2.01
C ALA A 33 -21.43 0.49 -2.14
N LYS A 34 -20.58 0.13 -1.18
CA LYS A 34 -19.74 -1.06 -1.23
C LYS A 34 -20.15 -2.16 -0.26
N HIS A 35 -20.43 -1.82 1.01
CA HIS A 35 -20.66 -2.82 2.06
C HIS A 35 -22.14 -3.07 2.32
N TYR A 36 -22.98 -2.03 2.25
CA TYR A 36 -24.42 -2.13 2.57
C TYR A 36 -25.29 -2.33 1.32
N LYS A 37 -24.82 -3.14 0.38
CA LYS A 37 -25.55 -3.50 -0.85
C LYS A 37 -26.26 -4.83 -0.66
N CYS A 38 -27.54 -4.90 -1.01
CA CYS A 38 -28.23 -6.19 -1.08
C CYS A 38 -27.73 -7.04 -2.26
N PRO A 39 -27.46 -8.34 -2.08
CA PRO A 39 -27.14 -9.26 -3.18
C PRO A 39 -28.34 -9.53 -4.09
N HIS A 40 -29.56 -9.52 -3.56
CA HIS A 40 -30.77 -9.94 -4.30
C HIS A 40 -31.52 -8.78 -4.98
N CYS A 41 -31.22 -7.53 -4.64
CA CYS A 41 -31.88 -6.37 -5.23
C CYS A 41 -30.93 -5.16 -5.34
N PRO A 42 -31.27 -4.13 -6.13
CA PRO A 42 -30.42 -2.95 -6.27
C PRO A 42 -30.45 -2.01 -5.04
N ARG A 43 -31.13 -2.40 -3.96
CA ARG A 43 -31.31 -1.55 -2.78
C ARG A 43 -30.01 -1.47 -1.95
N ARG A 44 -29.74 -0.26 -1.46
CA ARG A 44 -28.57 0.06 -0.63
C ARG A 44 -29.05 0.65 0.69
N LEU A 45 -28.55 0.11 1.79
CA LEU A 45 -28.93 0.48 3.15
C LEU A 45 -27.83 1.34 3.78
N ASN A 46 -28.11 1.96 4.92
CA ASN A 46 -27.15 2.84 5.59
C ASN A 46 -26.41 2.15 6.75
N THR A 47 -26.86 0.99 7.20
CA THR A 47 -26.35 0.25 8.37
C THR A 47 -26.34 -1.26 8.11
N ALA A 48 -25.44 -1.98 8.80
CA ALA A 48 -25.34 -3.44 8.74
C ALA A 48 -26.64 -4.11 9.23
N GLY A 49 -27.18 -3.69 10.38
CA GLY A 49 -28.46 -4.21 10.89
C GLY A 49 -29.64 -3.95 9.94
N GLY A 50 -29.63 -2.81 9.23
CA GLY A 50 -30.63 -2.51 8.19
C GLY A 50 -30.56 -3.47 7.00
N LEU A 51 -29.36 -3.94 6.64
CA LEU A 51 -29.16 -4.95 5.60
C LEU A 51 -29.63 -6.33 6.05
N THR A 52 -29.32 -6.74 7.27
CA THR A 52 -29.81 -8.00 7.90
C THR A 52 -31.33 -8.07 7.88
N VAL A 53 -31.99 -7.04 8.41
CA VAL A 53 -33.45 -6.97 8.46
C VAL A 53 -34.04 -6.95 7.05
N HIS A 54 -33.45 -6.21 6.12
CA HIS A 54 -33.90 -6.17 4.73
C HIS A 54 -33.83 -7.55 4.07
N LEU A 55 -32.75 -8.30 4.27
CA LEU A 55 -32.58 -9.65 3.75
C LEU A 55 -33.61 -10.62 4.33
N HIS A 56 -33.85 -10.56 5.64
CA HIS A 56 -34.84 -11.42 6.31
C HIS A 56 -36.27 -11.09 5.85
N GLN A 57 -36.63 -9.81 5.73
CA GLN A 57 -38.01 -9.38 5.46
C GLN A 57 -38.38 -9.45 3.98
N VAL A 58 -37.50 -8.98 3.09
CA VAL A 58 -37.81 -8.85 1.65
C VAL A 58 -37.44 -10.11 0.88
N HIS A 59 -36.31 -10.72 1.24
CA HIS A 59 -35.75 -11.84 0.49
C HIS A 59 -35.85 -13.17 1.23
N LYS A 60 -36.21 -13.17 2.53
CA LYS A 60 -36.24 -14.36 3.40
C LYS A 60 -34.92 -15.15 3.31
N ALA A 61 -33.81 -14.43 3.14
CA ALA A 61 -32.46 -14.97 3.04
C ALA A 61 -31.69 -14.63 4.31
N GLU A 62 -30.84 -15.55 4.77
CA GLU A 62 -29.98 -15.35 5.94
C GLU A 62 -28.67 -14.66 5.51
N PRO A 63 -28.29 -13.53 6.14
CA PRO A 63 -27.05 -12.83 5.86
C PRO A 63 -25.88 -13.61 6.44
N THR A 64 -25.00 -14.10 5.56
CA THR A 64 -23.83 -14.89 5.97
C THR A 64 -22.63 -14.00 6.30
N PHE A 65 -22.27 -13.09 5.40
CA PHE A 65 -21.17 -12.15 5.58
C PHE A 65 -21.40 -10.87 4.75
N ILE A 66 -20.80 -9.76 5.17
CA ILE A 66 -20.78 -8.53 4.39
C ILE A 66 -19.84 -8.69 3.19
N GLU A 67 -20.36 -8.54 1.98
CA GLU A 67 -19.56 -8.58 0.75
C GLU A 67 -18.48 -7.47 0.76
N ASN A 68 -17.29 -7.80 0.26
CA ASN A 68 -16.15 -6.89 0.17
C ASN A 68 -15.60 -6.37 1.51
N ALA A 69 -15.90 -7.04 2.63
CA ALA A 69 -15.23 -6.83 3.91
C ALA A 69 -13.96 -7.69 4.02
N LEU A 70 -13.03 -7.26 4.86
CA LEU A 70 -11.86 -8.06 5.24
C LEU A 70 -12.29 -9.26 6.09
N PRO A 71 -11.60 -10.41 5.95
CA PRO A 71 -11.91 -11.60 6.73
C PRO A 71 -11.74 -11.30 8.22
N GLY A 72 -12.72 -11.72 9.04
CA GLY A 72 -12.78 -11.39 10.46
C GLY A 72 -13.36 -10.01 10.80
N ARG A 73 -13.73 -9.21 9.80
CA ARG A 73 -14.48 -7.94 9.95
C ARG A 73 -15.79 -7.93 9.18
N GLU A 74 -16.34 -9.11 8.89
CA GLU A 74 -17.52 -9.29 8.04
C GLU A 74 -18.84 -9.53 8.79
N SER A 75 -18.79 -9.49 10.12
CA SER A 75 -19.95 -9.67 11.02
C SER A 75 -20.95 -8.51 10.91
N PHE A 76 -22.24 -8.83 11.00
CA PHE A 76 -23.33 -7.83 10.99
C PHE A 76 -23.61 -7.22 12.37
N ASP A 77 -23.03 -7.77 13.44
CA ASP A 77 -23.27 -7.34 14.83
C ASP A 77 -22.62 -5.99 15.17
N VAL A 78 -21.59 -5.59 14.43
CA VAL A 78 -20.89 -4.33 14.67
C VAL A 78 -21.54 -3.22 13.84
N GLU A 79 -22.34 -2.37 14.50
CA GLU A 79 -23.03 -1.26 13.85
C GLU A 79 -22.11 -0.05 13.66
N ILE A 80 -21.46 0.01 12.49
CA ILE A 80 -20.58 1.12 12.12
C ILE A 80 -21.32 2.12 11.22
N TYR A 81 -21.38 3.37 11.65
CA TYR A 81 -21.88 4.50 10.87
C TYR A 81 -20.80 5.56 10.75
N GLY A 82 -20.15 5.64 9.59
CA GLY A 82 -18.99 6.53 9.41
C GLY A 82 -17.85 6.08 10.31
N MET A 83 -17.44 6.97 11.22
CA MET A 83 -16.44 6.70 12.27
C MET A 83 -17.07 6.24 13.61
N THR A 84 -18.39 6.34 13.75
CA THR A 84 -19.11 6.01 14.99
C THR A 84 -19.43 4.51 15.01
N GLY A 85 -19.20 3.86 16.17
CA GLY A 85 -19.47 2.43 16.35
C GLY A 85 -18.30 1.50 16.00
N ILE A 86 -17.15 2.05 15.57
CA ILE A 86 -15.92 1.28 15.42
C ILE A 86 -15.39 0.90 16.82
N PRO A 87 -15.01 -0.36 17.07
CA PRO A 87 -14.40 -0.78 18.33
C PRO A 87 -13.23 0.14 18.71
N ALA A 88 -13.16 0.54 19.99
CA ALA A 88 -12.15 1.48 20.48
C ALA A 88 -10.71 1.01 20.19
N ALA A 89 -10.45 -0.30 20.35
CA ALA A 89 -9.16 -0.91 20.06
C ALA A 89 -8.69 -0.68 18.61
N ASP A 90 -9.58 -0.88 17.63
CA ASP A 90 -9.27 -0.64 16.21
C ASP A 90 -9.08 0.86 15.92
N LEU A 91 -9.87 1.73 16.56
CA LEU A 91 -9.73 3.18 16.40
C LEU A 91 -8.38 3.68 16.90
N GLU A 92 -7.90 3.17 18.02
CA GLU A 92 -6.61 3.55 18.61
C GLU A 92 -5.43 3.01 17.80
N GLU A 93 -5.52 1.77 17.32
CA GLU A 93 -4.51 1.19 16.43
C GLU A 93 -4.43 1.99 15.12
N TRP A 94 -5.57 2.29 14.49
CA TRP A 94 -5.60 3.09 13.27
C TRP A 94 -5.02 4.50 13.50
N LYS A 95 -5.39 5.16 14.59
CA LYS A 95 -4.82 6.48 14.97
C LYS A 95 -3.31 6.38 15.22
N SER A 96 -2.84 5.30 15.84
CA SER A 96 -1.42 5.08 16.12
C SER A 96 -0.62 4.82 14.84
N ARG A 97 -1.14 3.97 13.94
CA ARG A 97 -0.57 3.69 12.62
C ARG A 97 -0.45 4.96 11.79
N ARG A 98 -1.49 5.79 11.82
CA ARG A 98 -1.52 7.06 11.10
C ARG A 98 -0.60 8.11 11.72
N GLY A 99 -0.57 8.26 13.05
CA GLY A 99 0.34 9.18 13.74
C GLY A 99 1.82 8.91 13.41
N ARG A 100 2.20 7.63 13.27
CA ARG A 100 3.55 7.22 12.83
C ARG A 100 3.82 7.54 11.36
N SER A 101 2.82 7.41 10.47
CA SER A 101 2.94 7.71 9.04
C SER A 101 3.00 9.22 8.75
N THR A 102 2.13 10.00 9.38
CA THR A 102 1.99 11.45 9.17
C THR A 102 2.97 12.28 10.03
N GLY A 103 3.77 11.64 10.89
CA GLY A 103 4.66 12.34 11.83
C GLY A 103 3.90 13.18 12.86
N GLN A 104 2.65 12.81 13.13
CA GLN A 104 1.75 13.52 14.02
C GLN A 104 1.80 12.82 15.39
N ASP A 105 2.80 13.22 16.19
CA ASP A 105 3.02 12.70 17.53
C ASP A 105 1.83 13.03 18.45
N PRO A 106 1.27 12.08 19.22
CA PRO A 106 0.12 12.30 20.08
C PRO A 106 0.40 13.30 21.23
N SER A 107 1.67 13.64 21.50
CA SER A 107 2.06 14.67 22.46
C SER A 107 2.00 16.10 21.87
N ASN A 108 1.71 16.26 20.57
CA ASN A 108 1.62 17.57 19.93
C ASN A 108 0.47 17.67 18.89
N PRO A 109 -0.76 17.97 19.33
CA PRO A 109 -1.94 18.09 18.46
C PRO A 109 -1.96 19.37 17.61
N SER A 110 -1.00 20.28 17.78
CA SER A 110 -0.73 21.34 16.81
C SER A 110 0.40 20.84 15.94
N GLY A 111 0.21 20.69 14.63
CA GLY A 111 1.25 20.31 13.66
C GLY A 111 2.42 21.31 13.58
N GLN A 112 3.09 21.50 14.70
CA GLN A 112 4.34 22.19 14.88
C GLN A 112 5.40 21.10 14.78
N PRO A 113 6.37 21.20 13.86
CA PRO A 113 7.40 20.19 13.71
C PRO A 113 8.15 20.06 15.05
N SER A 114 7.89 18.96 15.75
CA SER A 114 8.54 18.63 17.00
C SER A 114 10.02 18.41 16.75
N ALA A 115 10.82 18.97 17.63
CA ALA A 115 12.27 19.10 17.56
C ALA A 115 12.74 20.06 16.47
N LYS A 116 13.19 21.24 16.92
CA LYS A 116 14.18 22.04 16.23
C LYS A 116 15.23 21.07 15.66
N ARG A 117 15.20 20.82 14.34
CA ARG A 117 16.44 20.46 13.65
C ARG A 117 17.47 21.46 14.18
N PRO A 118 18.56 21.03 14.82
CA PRO A 118 19.57 21.98 15.27
C PRO A 118 19.84 22.89 14.08
N LYS A 119 19.68 24.20 14.29
CA LYS A 119 19.93 25.20 13.26
C LYS A 119 21.39 25.01 12.89
N VAL A 120 21.66 24.24 11.84
CA VAL A 120 23.00 24.17 11.27
C VAL A 120 23.20 25.54 10.66
N GLU A 121 23.88 26.42 11.42
CA GLU A 121 24.34 27.69 10.88
C GLU A 121 25.18 27.36 9.66
N SER A 122 24.76 27.87 8.51
CA SER A 122 25.55 27.85 7.28
C SER A 122 26.69 28.86 7.42
N VAL A 123 27.60 28.59 8.36
CA VAL A 123 28.92 29.20 8.35
C VAL A 123 29.67 28.52 7.21
N ALA A 124 30.29 29.28 6.32
CA ALA A 124 31.16 28.71 5.29
C ALA A 124 32.30 27.97 6.00
N LEU A 125 32.21 26.63 6.09
CA LEU A 125 33.27 25.80 6.64
C LEU A 125 34.56 26.09 5.87
N THR A 126 35.65 26.30 6.59
CA THR A 126 36.97 26.45 5.99
C THR A 126 37.31 25.19 5.16
N PRO A 127 38.12 25.29 4.09
CA PRO A 127 38.44 24.14 3.24
C PRO A 127 39.10 22.96 3.99
N ALA A 128 39.70 23.22 5.16
CA ALA A 128 40.25 22.18 6.03
C ALA A 128 39.15 21.36 6.73
N GLN A 129 38.10 22.01 7.22
CA GLN A 129 36.99 21.33 7.92
C GLN A 129 36.13 20.49 6.98
N LEU A 130 35.97 20.94 5.72
CA LEU A 130 35.25 20.20 4.68
C LEU A 130 35.95 18.86 4.35
N LYS A 131 37.29 18.87 4.28
CA LYS A 131 38.09 17.66 4.05
C LYS A 131 37.99 16.67 5.21
N ALA A 132 38.06 17.17 6.45
CA ALA A 132 37.92 16.32 7.63
C ALA A 132 36.54 15.63 7.70
N GLN A 133 35.46 16.34 7.35
CA GLN A 133 34.12 15.74 7.28
C GLN A 133 34.01 14.67 6.18
N LEU A 134 34.58 14.94 4.99
CA LEU A 134 34.59 13.96 3.90
C LEU A 134 35.42 12.72 4.24
N GLU A 135 36.55 12.87 4.93
CA GLU A 135 37.37 11.74 5.37
C GLU A 135 36.67 10.91 6.44
N ALA A 136 36.08 11.56 7.45
CA ALA A 136 35.28 10.88 8.47
C ALA A 136 34.10 10.12 7.86
N HIS A 137 33.42 10.71 6.87
CA HIS A 137 32.32 10.05 6.15
C HIS A 137 32.80 8.88 5.27
N LYS A 138 33.96 9.02 4.62
CA LYS A 138 34.59 7.94 3.84
C LYS A 138 35.03 6.78 4.72
N ALA A 139 35.60 7.05 5.89
CA ALA A 139 35.98 6.02 6.86
C ALA A 139 34.76 5.24 7.39
N LEU A 140 33.64 5.94 7.62
CA LEU A 140 32.37 5.31 8.03
C LEU A 140 31.77 4.40 6.96
N MET A 141 31.92 4.75 5.68
CA MET A 141 31.44 3.93 4.55
C MET A 141 32.37 2.74 4.23
N ALA A 142 33.68 2.89 4.41
CA ALA A 142 34.64 1.81 4.22
C ALA A 142 34.51 0.70 5.29
N GLY A 143 33.96 1.01 6.47
CA GLY A 143 33.70 0.03 7.53
C GLY A 143 32.41 -0.78 7.37
N LYS A 144 31.51 -0.41 6.45
CA LYS A 144 30.20 -1.09 6.26
C LYS A 144 30.17 -2.08 5.10
N SER A 145 31.12 -2.01 4.16
CA SER A 145 31.16 -2.87 2.96
C SER A 145 31.89 -4.21 3.15
N HIS A 146 32.46 -4.49 4.34
CA HIS A 146 33.16 -5.75 4.63
C HIS A 146 32.51 -6.61 5.74
N ALA A 147 31.27 -6.30 6.15
CA ALA A 147 30.49 -7.18 7.04
C ALA A 147 29.59 -8.17 6.27
N GLU A 148 29.35 -7.99 4.97
CA GLU A 148 28.44 -8.82 4.16
C GLU A 148 29.16 -9.61 3.03
N ALA A 149 30.49 -9.75 3.10
CA ALA A 149 31.28 -10.46 2.07
C ALA A 149 32.20 -11.58 2.62
N ALA A 150 32.03 -11.99 3.89
CA ALA A 150 32.90 -12.97 4.55
C ALA A 150 32.22 -14.31 4.90
N ALA A 151 31.07 -14.64 4.31
CA ALA A 151 30.32 -15.88 4.61
C ALA A 151 30.17 -16.86 3.41
N ALA A 152 30.91 -16.69 2.30
CA ALA A 152 30.65 -17.45 1.06
C ALA A 152 31.86 -18.18 0.43
N ALA A 153 32.92 -18.51 1.18
CA ALA A 153 34.02 -19.30 0.61
C ALA A 153 34.73 -20.21 1.63
N ALA A 154 34.15 -21.39 1.91
CA ALA A 154 34.89 -22.53 2.45
C ALA A 154 34.19 -23.84 2.09
N GLY A 155 34.72 -24.57 1.10
CA GLY A 155 34.27 -25.93 0.80
C GLY A 155 34.77 -26.47 -0.55
N ALA A 156 36.04 -26.88 -0.61
CA ALA A 156 36.62 -27.64 -1.72
C ALA A 156 37.29 -28.92 -1.22
N GLY A 157 37.06 -30.05 -1.91
CA GLY A 157 37.74 -31.35 -1.75
C GLY A 157 36.81 -32.50 -2.19
N ALA A 158 36.87 -32.99 -3.44
CA ALA A 158 37.80 -33.95 -4.05
C ALA A 158 37.42 -35.44 -3.80
N GLY A 159 37.19 -36.20 -4.88
CA GLY A 159 37.02 -37.66 -4.88
C GLY A 159 36.70 -38.23 -6.27
N ALA A 160 37.53 -39.16 -6.74
CA ALA A 160 37.68 -39.62 -8.13
C ALA A 160 36.99 -40.97 -8.47
N GLY A 161 36.85 -41.27 -9.77
CA GLY A 161 36.95 -42.63 -10.31
C GLY A 161 35.79 -43.13 -11.21
N GLY A 162 36.11 -43.53 -12.45
CA GLY A 162 35.27 -44.44 -13.25
C GLY A 162 35.22 -44.13 -14.76
N ALA A 163 35.97 -44.87 -15.56
CA ALA A 163 36.11 -44.73 -17.02
C ALA A 163 35.23 -45.72 -17.81
N ALA A 164 34.80 -45.36 -19.03
CA ALA A 164 35.05 -46.09 -20.30
C ALA A 164 34.15 -45.59 -21.47
N SER A 165 34.83 -45.17 -22.57
CA SER A 165 34.64 -45.46 -24.02
C SER A 165 33.22 -45.42 -24.66
N SER A 166 32.95 -44.84 -25.84
CA SER A 166 33.73 -44.61 -27.07
C SER A 166 33.00 -43.71 -28.09
N ALA A 167 33.79 -43.16 -29.03
CA ALA A 167 33.52 -42.90 -30.46
C ALA A 167 32.77 -41.63 -30.95
N ALA A 168 33.59 -40.69 -31.45
CA ALA A 168 33.59 -40.03 -32.78
C ALA A 168 32.29 -39.49 -33.42
N ALA A 169 32.24 -38.16 -33.67
CA ALA A 169 32.23 -37.52 -35.00
C ALA A 169 31.78 -36.04 -34.97
N GLY A 170 32.60 -35.14 -35.55
CA GLY A 170 32.20 -33.94 -36.32
C GLY A 170 31.59 -32.70 -35.61
N PRO A 171 32.03 -31.46 -35.94
CA PRO A 171 31.43 -30.23 -35.41
C PRO A 171 30.31 -29.71 -36.32
N SER A 172 29.17 -29.31 -35.74
CA SER A 172 28.18 -28.50 -36.44
C SER A 172 27.49 -27.54 -35.47
N SER A 173 27.71 -26.25 -35.74
CA SER A 173 26.99 -25.13 -35.16
C SER A 173 25.49 -25.28 -35.39
N ALA A 174 24.68 -25.22 -34.33
CA ALA A 174 23.26 -24.97 -34.46
C ALA A 174 22.74 -24.20 -33.24
N ALA A 175 22.28 -23.00 -33.56
CA ALA A 175 21.63 -21.98 -32.75
C ALA A 175 20.61 -22.51 -31.72
N SER A 176 20.60 -21.86 -30.55
CA SER A 176 19.57 -21.98 -29.52
C SER A 176 18.16 -21.64 -30.06
N PRO A 177 17.10 -22.38 -29.70
CA PRO A 177 15.74 -22.03 -30.06
C PRO A 177 15.23 -20.85 -29.20
N LEU A 178 14.88 -19.76 -29.89
CA LEU A 178 14.13 -18.62 -29.35
C LEU A 178 12.64 -19.00 -29.17
N PRO A 179 11.96 -18.52 -28.11
CA PRO A 179 10.52 -18.69 -27.95
C PRO A 179 9.73 -17.76 -28.90
N PRO A 180 8.58 -18.21 -29.44
CA PRO A 180 7.76 -17.41 -30.34
C PRO A 180 7.00 -16.31 -29.59
N HIS A 181 6.80 -15.23 -30.33
CA HIS A 181 6.33 -13.92 -29.94
C HIS A 181 4.79 -13.80 -29.90
N LEU A 182 4.34 -12.95 -28.98
CA LEU A 182 3.32 -11.90 -29.13
C LEU A 182 1.88 -12.26 -29.55
N ALA A 183 0.94 -11.99 -28.63
CA ALA A 183 -0.37 -11.45 -28.97
C ALA A 183 -0.69 -10.28 -28.02
N TYR A 184 -0.32 -9.08 -28.43
CA TYR A 184 -0.76 -7.83 -27.81
C TYR A 184 -2.13 -7.44 -28.41
N PRO A 185 -3.14 -7.06 -27.61
CA PRO A 185 -4.39 -6.53 -28.15
C PRO A 185 -4.15 -5.12 -28.73
N GLY A 186 -4.62 -4.91 -29.96
CA GLY A 186 -4.44 -3.67 -30.72
C GLY A 186 -5.16 -2.44 -30.11
N PRO A 187 -4.79 -1.23 -30.54
CA PRO A 187 -5.37 0.02 -30.07
C PRO A 187 -6.84 0.18 -30.53
N PRO A 188 -7.70 0.85 -29.72
CA PRO A 188 -9.10 1.06 -30.05
C PRO A 188 -9.30 2.04 -31.22
N PRO A 189 -10.40 1.92 -31.98
CA PRO A 189 -10.69 2.79 -33.12
C PRO A 189 -11.01 4.24 -32.69
N PRO A 190 -10.73 5.23 -33.55
CA PRO A 190 -11.06 6.63 -33.25
C PRO A 190 -12.58 6.86 -33.28
N PHE A 191 -13.07 7.59 -32.27
CA PHE A 191 -14.44 8.06 -32.18
C PHE A 191 -14.75 9.05 -33.32
N GLY A 192 -15.73 8.71 -34.16
CA GLY A 192 -16.30 9.63 -35.13
C GLY A 192 -17.14 10.73 -34.47
N PRO A 193 -17.25 11.93 -35.08
CA PRO A 193 -18.02 13.04 -34.53
C PRO A 193 -19.53 12.76 -34.56
N PRO A 194 -20.32 13.34 -33.62
CA PRO A 194 -21.76 13.15 -33.55
C PRO A 194 -22.48 13.84 -34.73
N PRO A 195 -23.57 13.25 -35.26
CA PRO A 195 -24.35 13.83 -36.34
C PRO A 195 -25.20 14.98 -35.79
N GLY A 196 -24.98 16.21 -36.29
CA GLY A 196 -25.88 17.33 -35.94
C GLY A 196 -25.35 18.76 -36.05
N PHE A 197 -24.25 19.02 -36.77
CA PHE A 197 -23.82 20.40 -37.02
C PHE A 197 -23.70 20.62 -38.53
N ASN A 198 -24.64 21.37 -39.10
CA ASN A 198 -24.57 21.91 -40.46
C ASN A 198 -24.51 23.45 -40.34
N PRO A 199 -23.82 24.14 -41.27
CA PRO A 199 -23.43 25.55 -41.14
C PRO A 199 -24.59 26.54 -41.26
#